data_AF-A0AAV9LY05-F1
#
_entry.id   AF-A0AAV9LY05-F1
#
_cell.length_a   1.000
_cell.length_b   1.000
_cell.length_c   1.000
_cell.angle_alpha   90.00
_cell.angle_beta   90.00
_cell.angle_gamma   90.00
#
_symmetry.space_group_name_H-M   'P 1'
#
loop_
_entity.id
_entity.type
_entity.pdbx_description
1 polymer ?
#
loop_
_entity_poly.entity_id
_entity_poly.type
_entity_poly.pdbx_seq_one_letter_code
_entity_poly.pdbx_strand_id
1 'polypeptide(L)'
;MFEGIKKVKKLWICGRTNHFNDAPKCLDNHIYLPELEVLKILLYDHFGSDFLHQHPVPCVGSFPSYLKKLTLQGTHLLWSKLTIISKLPKLEVLQFKALQLFGDKVGETVWEVSEMGFSKLKFLLIEKKGLKNWKATDDSFPCLERVIIKNCHFLQEIPKGFADSMRLKRIEL
;
A
#
# COMPACT_ATOMS: atom_id res chain seq x y z
N MET A 1 -5.03 -1.05 -22.81
CA MET A 1 -4.51 -2.37 -22.37
C MET A 1 -5.60 -3.33 -21.88
N PHE A 2 -6.71 -2.86 -21.28
CA PHE A 2 -7.85 -3.72 -20.90
C PHE A 2 -9.18 -3.28 -21.53
N GLU A 3 -9.12 -2.57 -22.66
CA GLU A 3 -10.33 -2.18 -23.40
C GLU A 3 -11.15 -3.44 -23.77
N GLY A 4 -12.38 -3.52 -23.25
CA GLY A 4 -13.32 -4.61 -23.53
C GLY A 4 -13.43 -5.72 -22.47
N ILE A 5 -12.48 -5.87 -21.54
CA ILE A 5 -12.49 -7.00 -20.58
C ILE A 5 -12.99 -6.55 -19.20
N LYS A 6 -14.32 -6.48 -19.03
CA LYS A 6 -14.95 -5.93 -17.81
C LYS A 6 -15.10 -6.92 -16.64
N LYS A 7 -14.95 -8.23 -16.89
CA LYS A 7 -15.22 -9.31 -15.90
C LYS A 7 -14.01 -9.74 -15.07
N VAL A 8 -12.89 -9.00 -15.12
CA VAL A 8 -11.68 -9.36 -14.39
C VAL A 8 -11.84 -8.99 -12.91
N LYS A 9 -11.88 -10.00 -12.05
CA LYS A 9 -11.95 -9.81 -10.58
C LYS A 9 -10.59 -9.82 -9.90
N LYS A 10 -9.59 -10.44 -10.52
CA LYS A 10 -8.24 -10.60 -9.96
C LYS A 10 -7.20 -10.26 -11.03
N LEU A 11 -6.26 -9.41 -10.69
CA LEU A 11 -5.19 -8.97 -11.58
C LEU A 11 -3.84 -9.03 -10.88
N TRP A 12 -2.85 -9.58 -11.57
CA TRP A 12 -1.45 -9.58 -11.17
C TRP A 12 -0.65 -8.82 -12.21
N ILE A 13 0.05 -7.79 -11.78
CA ILE A 13 0.95 -7.02 -12.63
C ILE A 13 2.36 -7.29 -12.15
N CYS A 14 3.22 -7.75 -13.05
CA CYS A 14 4.62 -8.07 -12.79
C CYS A 14 5.46 -7.27 -13.77
N GLY A 15 6.47 -6.53 -13.30
CA GLY A 15 7.32 -5.77 -14.20
C GLY A 15 8.50 -5.08 -13.53
N ARG A 16 9.29 -4.37 -14.33
CA ARG A 16 10.39 -3.52 -13.86
C ARG A 16 9.86 -2.20 -13.31
N THR A 17 10.56 -1.62 -12.33
CA THR A 17 10.13 -0.41 -11.63
C THR A 17 9.99 0.80 -12.57
N ASN A 18 10.90 0.92 -13.54
CA ASN A 18 10.90 1.99 -14.54
C ASN A 18 9.66 1.99 -15.44
N HIS A 19 8.99 0.85 -15.63
CA HIS A 19 7.73 0.76 -16.39
C HIS A 19 6.52 1.30 -15.61
N PHE A 20 6.69 1.64 -14.33
CA PHE A 20 5.67 2.26 -13.47
C PHE A 20 6.01 3.72 -13.14
N ASN A 21 7.08 4.28 -13.74
CA ASN A 21 7.49 5.68 -13.60
C ASN A 21 6.68 6.66 -14.47
N ASP A 22 5.85 6.18 -15.38
CA ASP A 22 4.68 6.93 -15.81
C ASP A 22 3.54 6.40 -14.94
N ALA A 23 2.82 7.28 -14.22
CA ALA A 23 1.65 6.91 -13.41
C ALA A 23 0.93 5.77 -14.12
N PRO A 24 0.77 4.58 -13.49
CA PRO A 24 0.47 3.37 -14.22
C PRO A 24 -0.76 3.62 -15.09
N LYS A 25 -0.55 3.85 -16.38
CA LYS A 25 -1.63 4.03 -17.35
C LYS A 25 -2.49 2.75 -17.39
N CYS A 26 -1.98 1.66 -16.82
CA CYS A 26 -2.68 0.40 -16.56
C CYS A 26 -3.61 0.41 -15.33
N LEU A 27 -3.64 1.47 -14.51
CA LEU A 27 -4.50 1.59 -13.33
C LEU A 27 -5.39 2.84 -13.30
N ASP A 28 -5.26 3.79 -14.24
CA ASP A 28 -6.24 4.89 -14.48
C ASP A 28 -7.61 4.37 -15.01
N ASN A 29 -7.98 3.16 -14.58
CA ASN A 29 -8.94 2.26 -15.19
C ASN A 29 -10.28 2.22 -14.46
N HIS A 30 -10.72 3.34 -13.84
CA HIS A 30 -12.12 3.44 -13.35
C HIS A 30 -13.13 3.05 -14.44
N ILE A 31 -12.76 3.17 -15.71
CA ILE A 31 -13.57 2.83 -16.89
C ILE A 31 -13.47 1.35 -17.29
N TYR A 32 -12.34 0.67 -17.03
CA TYR A 32 -12.02 -0.61 -17.68
C TYR A 32 -12.17 -1.84 -16.78
N LEU A 33 -11.99 -1.69 -15.46
CA LEU A 33 -12.01 -2.82 -14.51
C LEU A 33 -12.94 -2.58 -13.31
N PRO A 34 -14.26 -2.39 -13.53
CA PRO A 34 -15.20 -2.01 -12.47
C PRO A 34 -15.41 -3.10 -11.41
N GLU A 35 -15.15 -4.37 -11.76
CA GLU A 35 -15.32 -5.53 -10.87
C GLU A 35 -14.01 -5.99 -10.22
N LEU A 36 -12.91 -5.25 -10.35
CA LEU A 36 -11.62 -5.71 -9.81
C LEU A 36 -11.63 -5.69 -8.28
N GLU A 37 -11.57 -6.88 -7.68
CA GLU A 37 -11.56 -7.07 -6.23
C GLU A 37 -10.14 -7.26 -5.69
N VAL A 38 -9.24 -7.85 -6.47
CA VAL A 38 -7.88 -8.19 -6.05
C VAL A 38 -6.86 -7.68 -7.05
N LEU A 39 -5.90 -6.89 -6.56
CA LEU A 39 -4.77 -6.39 -7.33
C LEU A 39 -3.48 -6.74 -6.60
N LYS A 40 -2.57 -7.41 -7.29
CA LYS A 40 -1.20 -7.63 -6.82
C LYS A 40 -0.23 -7.05 -7.83
N ILE A 41 0.67 -6.20 -7.34
CA ILE A 41 1.74 -5.59 -8.12
C ILE A 41 3.06 -6.11 -7.57
N LEU A 42 3.90 -6.66 -8.45
CA LEU A 42 5.23 -7.15 -8.15
C LEU A 42 6.23 -6.41 -9.05
N LEU A 43 7.08 -5.59 -8.45
CA LEU A 43 8.15 -4.90 -9.13
C LEU A 43 9.48 -5.53 -8.80
N TYR A 44 10.28 -5.84 -9.82
CA TYR A 44 11.62 -6.42 -9.66
C TYR A 44 12.63 -5.57 -10.45
N ASP A 45 13.50 -4.84 -9.74
CA ASP A 45 14.72 -4.26 -10.30
C ASP A 45 15.69 -3.85 -9.18
N HIS A 46 16.99 -3.88 -9.51
CA HIS A 46 18.12 -3.52 -8.66
C HIS A 46 18.66 -2.12 -9.03
N PHE A 47 18.93 -1.33 -7.99
CA PHE A 47 19.51 0.02 -7.92
C PHE A 47 20.28 0.61 -9.12
N GLY A 48 20.03 1.91 -9.33
CA GLY A 48 21.01 2.94 -9.73
C GLY A 48 20.67 4.24 -8.97
N SER A 49 21.68 5.01 -8.60
CA SER A 49 21.67 6.15 -7.65
C SER A 49 20.79 7.37 -8.01
N ASP A 50 20.03 7.37 -9.10
CA ASP A 50 19.69 8.62 -9.79
C ASP A 50 18.22 9.05 -9.71
N PHE A 51 17.44 8.54 -8.76
CA PHE A 51 16.02 8.92 -8.67
C PHE A 51 15.67 9.59 -7.33
N LEU A 52 16.33 10.73 -7.07
CA LEU A 52 15.77 11.78 -6.19
C LEU A 52 14.60 12.52 -6.85
N HIS A 53 14.28 12.22 -8.12
CA HIS A 53 13.27 12.91 -8.88
C HIS A 53 12.40 11.89 -9.62
N GLN A 54 11.08 11.97 -9.38
CA GLN A 54 10.00 11.26 -10.07
C GLN A 54 9.69 9.85 -9.54
N HIS A 55 9.14 9.81 -8.32
CA HIS A 55 8.13 8.80 -8.00
C HIS A 55 6.80 9.30 -8.55
N PRO A 56 6.19 8.67 -9.57
CA PRO A 56 4.86 9.05 -9.96
C PRO A 56 3.97 8.77 -8.80
N VAL A 57 3.25 9.82 -8.42
CA VAL A 57 2.20 9.75 -7.44
C VAL A 57 1.14 8.83 -8.03
N PRO A 58 0.85 7.65 -7.45
CA PRO A 58 -0.38 6.99 -7.82
C PRO A 58 -1.50 7.94 -7.40
N CYS A 59 -2.27 8.47 -8.34
CA CYS A 59 -3.36 9.38 -8.03
C CYS A 59 -4.52 8.61 -7.40
N VAL A 60 -5.42 9.31 -6.70
CA VAL A 60 -6.65 8.71 -6.14
C VAL A 60 -7.49 8.05 -7.23
N GLY A 61 -7.41 8.54 -8.47
CA GLY A 61 -8.05 7.96 -9.65
C GLY A 61 -7.31 6.77 -10.29
N SER A 62 -6.14 6.39 -9.77
CA SER A 62 -5.30 5.34 -10.33
C SER A 62 -5.55 3.99 -9.67
N PHE A 63 -6.69 3.78 -8.99
CA PHE A 63 -7.06 2.48 -8.44
C PHE A 63 -8.57 2.24 -8.61
N PRO A 64 -8.99 1.02 -8.98
CA PRO A 64 -10.41 0.68 -9.06
C PRO A 64 -11.12 0.86 -7.71
N SER A 65 -12.28 1.49 -7.71
CA SER A 65 -13.05 1.80 -6.49
C SER A 65 -13.63 0.56 -5.80
N TYR A 66 -13.77 -0.57 -6.50
CA TYR A 66 -14.26 -1.83 -5.95
C TYR A 66 -13.16 -2.72 -5.35
N LEU A 67 -11.91 -2.24 -5.31
CA LEU A 67 -10.77 -3.03 -4.85
C LEU A 67 -10.89 -3.39 -3.37
N LYS A 68 -10.90 -4.70 -3.07
CA LYS A 68 -10.96 -5.26 -1.71
C LYS A 68 -9.59 -5.65 -1.17
N LYS A 69 -8.69 -6.06 -2.05
CA LYS A 69 -7.34 -6.50 -1.68
C LYS A 69 -6.29 -5.87 -2.59
N LEU A 70 -5.34 -5.20 -1.96
CA LEU A 70 -4.15 -4.68 -2.62
C LEU A 70 -2.90 -5.32 -2.04
N THR A 71 -2.02 -5.82 -2.91
CA THR A 71 -0.68 -6.29 -2.54
C THR A 71 0.35 -5.56 -3.37
N LEU A 72 1.21 -4.79 -2.71
CA LEU A 72 2.33 -4.08 -3.33
C LEU A 72 3.61 -4.79 -2.90
N GLN A 73 4.34 -5.34 -3.86
CA GLN A 73 5.59 -6.04 -3.60
C GLN A 73 6.72 -5.40 -4.41
N GLY A 74 7.81 -5.06 -3.72
CA GLY A 74 8.98 -4.42 -4.34
C GLY A 74 8.77 -2.97 -4.81
N THR A 75 7.70 -2.32 -4.36
CA THR A 75 7.42 -0.92 -4.71
C THR A 75 8.20 0.05 -3.83
N HIS A 76 8.79 1.09 -4.41
CA HIS A 76 9.41 2.21 -3.68
C HIS A 76 8.40 3.30 -3.25
N LEU A 77 7.13 2.91 -3.06
CA LEU A 77 6.10 3.87 -2.71
C LEU A 77 6.42 4.53 -1.35
N LEU A 78 6.44 5.86 -1.35
CA LEU A 78 6.59 6.67 -0.13
C LEU A 78 5.38 6.47 0.78
N TRP A 79 5.58 6.60 2.09
CA TRP A 79 4.51 6.40 3.07
C TRP A 79 3.40 7.45 2.94
N SER A 80 3.77 8.69 2.63
CA SER A 80 2.84 9.80 2.33
C SER A 80 1.91 9.50 1.15
N LYS A 81 2.29 8.58 0.27
CA LYS A 81 1.45 8.17 -0.87
C LYS A 81 0.50 7.03 -0.53
N LEU A 82 0.71 6.29 0.57
CA LEU A 82 -0.28 5.33 1.07
C LEU A 82 -1.58 6.00 1.52
N THR A 83 -1.55 7.30 1.83
CA THR A 83 -2.75 8.11 2.12
C THR A 83 -3.72 8.17 0.94
N ILE A 84 -3.27 7.89 -0.28
CA ILE A 84 -4.16 7.78 -1.44
C ILE A 84 -4.90 6.43 -1.42
N ILE A 85 -4.19 5.37 -1.02
CA ILE A 85 -4.74 4.02 -0.88
C ILE A 85 -5.74 3.94 0.28
N SER A 86 -5.55 4.73 1.34
CA SER A 86 -6.49 4.78 2.46
C SER A 86 -7.89 5.23 2.04
N LYS A 87 -7.99 6.07 1.00
CA LYS A 87 -9.26 6.55 0.46
C LYS A 87 -10.04 5.51 -0.34
N LEU A 88 -9.52 4.30 -0.53
CA LEU A 88 -10.24 3.24 -1.24
C LEU A 88 -11.43 2.72 -0.40
N PRO A 89 -12.67 2.89 -0.87
CA PRO A 89 -13.86 2.74 -0.02
C PRO A 89 -14.18 1.29 0.34
N LYS A 90 -13.61 0.31 -0.37
CA LYS A 90 -13.87 -1.12 -0.18
C LYS A 90 -12.63 -1.92 0.20
N LEU A 91 -11.50 -1.25 0.45
CA LEU A 91 -10.25 -1.93 0.72
C LEU A 91 -10.29 -2.59 2.11
N GLU A 92 -10.26 -3.92 2.13
CA GLU A 92 -10.27 -4.72 3.35
C GLU A 92 -8.89 -5.28 3.69
N VAL A 93 -8.04 -5.48 2.69
CA VAL A 93 -6.73 -6.11 2.84
C VAL A 93 -5.66 -5.28 2.14
N LEU A 94 -4.68 -4.82 2.91
CA LEU A 94 -3.49 -4.15 2.37
C LEU A 94 -2.25 -4.94 2.77
N GLN A 95 -1.43 -5.28 1.79
CA GLN A 95 -0.15 -5.94 2.00
C GLN A 95 0.95 -5.15 1.32
N PHE A 96 1.90 -4.66 2.09
CA PHE A 96 3.08 -4.00 1.60
C PHE A 96 4.30 -4.89 1.87
N LYS A 97 4.96 -5.39 0.82
CA LYS A 97 6.05 -6.35 0.90
C LYS A 97 7.31 -5.83 0.22
N ALA A 98 8.38 -5.67 0.97
CA ALA A 98 9.68 -5.36 0.41
C ALA A 98 10.26 -6.58 -0.30
N LEU A 99 11.10 -6.36 -1.31
CA LEU A 99 12.07 -7.38 -1.70
C LEU A 99 13.25 -7.30 -0.72
N GLN A 100 13.82 -8.46 -0.38
CA GLN A 100 14.92 -8.57 0.57
C GLN A 100 16.18 -7.78 0.14
N LEU A 101 16.27 -7.45 -1.15
CA LEU A 101 17.41 -6.85 -1.85
C LEU A 101 17.48 -5.32 -1.73
N PHE A 102 16.50 -4.66 -1.10
CA PHE A 102 16.52 -3.22 -0.90
C PHE A 102 17.33 -2.83 0.35
N GLY A 103 18.28 -1.90 0.17
CA GLY A 103 19.08 -1.31 1.25
C GLY A 103 18.28 -0.41 2.19
N ASP A 104 18.85 -0.12 3.35
CA ASP A 104 18.20 0.56 4.48
C ASP A 104 18.02 2.08 4.32
N LYS A 105 18.51 2.64 3.21
CA LYS A 105 18.63 4.07 3.02
C LYS A 105 17.84 4.52 1.80
N VAL A 106 17.26 5.71 1.95
CA VAL A 106 16.52 6.53 0.97
C VAL A 106 15.00 6.32 1.00
N GLY A 107 14.33 7.26 1.66
CA GLY A 107 12.88 7.43 1.61
C GLY A 107 12.31 8.08 2.86
N GLU A 108 11.01 8.37 2.81
CA GLU A 108 10.25 8.71 4.01
C GLU A 108 10.29 7.56 5.01
N THR A 109 10.45 7.89 6.28
CA THR A 109 10.51 6.94 7.39
C THR A 109 9.29 7.02 8.30
N VAL A 110 8.43 8.02 8.06
CA VAL A 110 7.23 8.28 8.84
C VAL A 110 6.02 7.87 8.01
N TRP A 111 5.18 7.02 8.57
CA TRP A 111 3.84 6.78 8.04
C TRP A 111 2.81 7.42 8.94
N GLU A 112 2.15 8.45 8.43
CA GLU A 112 1.09 9.16 9.11
C GLU A 112 -0.25 8.92 8.40
N VAL A 113 -1.23 8.44 9.16
CA VAL A 113 -2.59 8.25 8.70
C VAL A 113 -3.46 9.27 9.41
N SER A 114 -4.10 10.15 8.64
CA SER A 114 -5.00 11.20 9.12
C SER A 114 -6.43 10.67 9.34
N GLU A 115 -7.31 11.52 9.88
CA GLU A 115 -8.73 11.25 10.04
C GLU A 115 -9.38 10.75 8.73
N MET A 116 -10.28 9.76 8.87
CA MET A 116 -10.91 9.04 7.76
C MET A 116 -9.93 8.32 6.82
N GLY A 117 -8.84 7.78 7.37
CA GLY A 117 -7.91 6.92 6.66
C GLY A 117 -8.57 5.62 6.16
N PHE A 118 -8.21 4.49 6.74
CA PHE A 118 -8.58 3.17 6.22
C PHE A 118 -9.93 2.70 6.79
N SER A 119 -11.03 3.24 6.26
CA SER A 119 -12.39 3.03 6.80
C SER A 119 -12.88 1.57 6.83
N LYS A 120 -12.45 0.72 5.88
CA LYS A 120 -12.88 -0.70 5.77
C LYS A 120 -11.76 -1.71 5.95
N LEU A 121 -10.54 -1.27 6.24
CA LEU A 121 -9.39 -2.16 6.31
C LEU A 121 -9.50 -3.08 7.52
N LYS A 122 -9.42 -4.39 7.28
CA LYS A 122 -9.48 -5.45 8.30
C LYS A 122 -8.11 -6.09 8.52
N PHE A 123 -7.28 -6.15 7.48
CA PHE A 123 -5.96 -6.77 7.53
C PHE A 123 -4.90 -5.85 6.94
N LEU A 124 -3.83 -5.65 7.69
CA LEU A 124 -2.66 -4.89 7.29
C LEU A 124 -1.39 -5.73 7.47
N LEU A 125 -0.62 -5.90 6.39
CA LEU A 125 0.73 -6.44 6.46
C LEU A 125 1.73 -5.38 6.01
N ILE A 126 2.74 -5.14 6.82
CA ILE A 126 3.86 -4.27 6.55
C ILE A 126 5.13 -5.07 6.64
N GLU A 127 5.83 -5.19 5.53
CA GLU A 127 7.14 -5.78 5.45
C GLU A 127 8.07 -4.78 4.75
N LYS A 128 8.64 -3.82 5.49
CA LYS A 128 9.50 -2.77 4.91
C LYS A 128 10.52 -2.26 5.94
N LYS A 129 11.81 -2.42 5.62
CA LYS A 129 12.91 -2.03 6.51
C LYS A 129 12.88 -0.57 6.95
N GLY A 130 12.51 0.35 6.05
CA GLY A 130 12.61 1.80 6.29
C GLY A 130 11.55 2.46 7.18
N LEU A 131 10.54 1.73 7.71
CA LEU A 131 9.56 2.35 8.60
C LEU A 131 10.19 2.61 9.98
N LYS A 132 10.24 3.88 10.40
CA LYS A 132 10.71 4.28 11.74
C LYS A 132 9.57 4.69 12.66
N ASN A 133 8.70 5.57 12.17
CA ASN A 133 7.62 6.13 12.97
C ASN A 133 6.29 5.82 12.31
N TRP A 134 5.36 5.23 13.05
CA TRP A 134 4.00 4.99 12.59
C TRP A 134 3.02 5.77 13.46
N LYS A 135 2.45 6.82 12.87
CA LYS A 135 1.46 7.70 13.50
C LYS A 135 0.09 7.44 12.92
N ALA A 136 -0.89 7.23 13.78
CA ALA A 136 -2.29 7.11 13.39
C ALA A 136 -3.15 7.67 14.52
N THR A 137 -4.25 8.31 14.16
CA THR A 137 -5.32 8.69 15.10
C THR A 137 -6.22 7.49 15.39
N ASP A 138 -7.01 7.57 16.46
CA ASP A 138 -7.88 6.46 16.88
C ASP A 138 -8.90 6.07 15.79
N ASP A 139 -9.36 7.04 15.01
CA ASP A 139 -10.31 6.85 13.91
C ASP A 139 -9.66 6.48 12.57
N SER A 140 -8.34 6.29 12.54
CA SER A 140 -7.61 5.96 11.30
C SER A 140 -7.92 4.55 10.79
N PHE A 141 -8.28 3.63 11.69
CA PHE A 141 -8.43 2.19 11.42
C PHE A 141 -9.66 1.56 12.10
N PRO A 142 -10.89 2.06 11.85
CA PRO A 142 -12.08 1.68 12.60
C PRO A 142 -12.56 0.24 12.36
N CYS A 143 -12.00 -0.48 11.39
CA CYS A 143 -12.35 -1.87 11.10
C CYS A 143 -11.19 -2.86 11.24
N LEU A 144 -10.01 -2.41 11.69
CA LEU A 144 -8.79 -3.21 11.62
C LEU A 144 -8.83 -4.34 12.65
N GLU A 145 -8.64 -5.56 12.18
CA GLU A 145 -8.72 -6.78 13.01
C GLU A 145 -7.36 -7.44 13.20
N ARG A 146 -6.45 -7.28 12.24
CA ARG A 146 -5.12 -7.89 12.28
C ARG A 146 -4.06 -7.01 11.65
N VAL A 147 -2.94 -6.88 12.36
CA VAL A 147 -1.71 -6.24 11.89
C VAL A 147 -0.57 -7.26 11.92
N ILE A 148 0.18 -7.33 10.83
CA ILE A 148 1.43 -8.09 10.75
C ILE A 148 2.53 -7.12 10.33
N ILE A 149 3.56 -7.00 11.16
CA ILE A 149 4.76 -6.23 10.89
C ILE A 149 5.89 -7.25 10.75
N LYS A 150 6.72 -7.12 9.71
CA LYS A 150 7.87 -8.00 9.48
C LYS A 150 9.04 -7.19 8.97
N ASN A 151 10.26 -7.56 9.36
CA ASN A 151 11.48 -6.94 8.83
C ASN A 151 11.48 -5.39 8.94
N CYS A 152 10.80 -4.83 9.95
CA CYS A 152 10.75 -3.39 10.25
C CYS A 152 11.70 -3.07 11.41
N HIS A 153 13.00 -3.31 11.22
CA HIS A 153 13.99 -3.25 12.30
C HIS A 153 14.20 -1.87 12.92
N PHE A 154 13.79 -0.79 12.23
CA PHE A 154 13.91 0.58 12.74
C PHE A 154 12.61 1.14 13.32
N LEU A 155 11.52 0.35 13.35
CA LEU A 155 10.24 0.79 13.88
C LEU A 155 10.36 1.03 15.38
N GLN A 156 10.15 2.27 15.80
CA GLN A 156 10.28 2.68 17.21
C GLN A 156 9.01 2.39 18.00
N GLU A 157 7.85 2.69 17.42
CA GLU A 157 6.55 2.53 18.07
C GLU A 157 5.44 2.24 17.04
N ILE A 158 4.42 1.51 17.49
CA ILE A 158 3.13 1.35 16.80
C ILE A 158 2.12 2.37 17.36
N PRO A 159 1.06 2.75 16.61
CA PRO A 159 0.08 3.71 17.08
C PRO A 159 -0.55 3.31 18.42
N LYS A 160 -0.58 4.24 19.38
CA LYS A 160 -1.12 3.98 20.73
C LYS A 160 -2.60 3.60 20.72
N GLY A 161 -3.39 4.15 19.80
CA GLY A 161 -4.81 3.80 19.61
C GLY A 161 -5.06 2.33 19.27
N PHE A 162 -4.03 1.55 18.95
CA PHE A 162 -4.16 0.09 18.81
C PHE A 162 -4.39 -0.62 20.16
N ALA A 163 -3.91 -0.05 21.27
CA ALA A 163 -4.16 -0.58 22.60
C ALA A 163 -5.65 -0.47 22.99
N ASP A 164 -6.29 0.63 22.58
CA ASP A 164 -7.69 0.95 22.93
C ASP A 164 -8.69 0.44 21.88
N SER A 165 -8.22 -0.23 20.82
CA SER A 165 -9.07 -0.71 19.74
C SER A 165 -9.86 -1.96 20.13
N MET A 166 -11.19 -1.84 20.17
CA MET A 166 -12.10 -2.97 20.43
C MET A 166 -12.13 -4.02 19.32
N ARG A 167 -11.63 -3.70 18.12
CA ARG A 167 -11.70 -4.59 16.95
C ARG A 167 -10.39 -5.27 16.62
N LEU A 168 -9.27 -4.70 17.04
CA LEU A 168 -7.95 -5.26 16.78
C LEU A 168 -7.77 -6.52 17.63
N LYS A 169 -7.76 -7.67 16.97
CA LYS A 169 -7.69 -8.99 17.65
C LYS A 169 -6.26 -9.50 17.76
N ARG A 170 -5.37 -9.07 16.85
CA ARG A 170 -4.02 -9.65 16.76
C ARG A 170 -3.02 -8.69 16.13
N ILE A 171 -1.87 -8.60 16.79
CA ILE A 171 -0.66 -7.96 16.28
C ILE A 171 0.43 -9.04 16.24
N GLU A 172 1.12 -9.16 15.10
CA GLU A 172 2.28 -10.03 14.91
C GLU A 172 3.46 -9.16 14.48
N LEU A 173 4.63 -9.36 15.10
CA LEU A 173 5.87 -8.61 14.87
C LEU A 173 6.99 -9.53 14.32
#